data_AF-A0A2Z2H378-F1
#
_entry.id   AF-A0A2Z2H378-F1
#
_cell.length_a   1.000
_cell.length_b   1.000
_cell.length_c   1.000
_cell.angle_alpha   90.00
_cell.angle_beta   90.00
_cell.angle_gamma   90.00
#
_symmetry.space_group_name_H-M   'P 1'
#
loop_
_entity.id
_entity.type
_entity.pdbx_description
1 polymer ?
#
loop_
_entity_poly.entity_id
_entity_poly.type
_entity_poly.pdbx_seq_one_letter_code
_entity_poly.pdbx_strand_id
1 'polypeptide(L)'
;MAEHDKSARDNDIEPATPTHDASQTSADPSAEQGSNRLSEAYERIVARFNNRSDSLSREGLQDELDEALSFEADVEEFTRDELAILRAWVERDVSEFRRYLVSGGESLAGFLGIDLSMLSDRLRQGLLSVADRTALDQQRFEEELEVARADYTEGEVVAPGRMSCVHCEHPVILHYRQLLEPCHQCGHRYFQRAGS
;
A
#
# COMPACT_ATOMS: atom_id res chain seq x y z
N MET A 1 22.29 -15.85 87.89
CA MET A 1 20.95 -16.30 88.34
C MET A 1 20.14 -16.62 87.09
N ALA A 2 19.68 -17.88 87.01
CA ALA A 2 18.79 -18.51 86.02
C ALA A 2 19.32 -18.79 84.59
N GLU A 3 19.54 -20.09 84.36
CA GLU A 3 19.78 -20.81 83.11
C GLU A 3 18.49 -21.16 82.35
N HIS A 4 18.65 -21.73 81.14
CA HIS A 4 17.77 -22.56 80.29
C HIS A 4 17.38 -21.91 78.95
N ASP A 5 17.31 -22.59 77.79
CA ASP A 5 17.70 -23.94 77.34
C ASP A 5 17.42 -24.02 75.82
N LYS A 6 18.20 -24.86 75.14
CA LYS A 6 17.94 -25.64 73.90
C LYS A 6 17.34 -25.04 72.61
N SER A 7 18.20 -25.15 71.58
CA SER A 7 18.13 -26.07 70.43
C SER A 7 16.83 -26.23 69.62
N ALA A 8 17.01 -25.89 68.34
CA ALA A 8 16.71 -26.69 67.15
C ALA A 8 15.35 -27.40 67.07
N ARG A 9 14.53 -26.90 66.15
CA ARG A 9 13.53 -27.70 65.45
C ARG A 9 13.76 -27.58 63.95
N ASP A 10 14.05 -28.72 63.35
CA ASP A 10 13.81 -29.02 61.95
C ASP A 10 12.40 -28.59 61.53
N ASN A 11 12.28 -28.07 60.31
CA ASN A 11 11.08 -28.30 59.54
C ASN A 11 11.44 -28.32 58.05
N ASP A 12 11.28 -29.51 57.48
CA ASP A 12 11.36 -29.82 56.07
C ASP A 12 10.51 -28.84 55.23
N ILE A 13 11.14 -28.24 54.22
CA ILE A 13 10.46 -27.53 53.15
C ILE A 13 10.64 -28.37 51.89
N GLU A 14 9.63 -29.19 51.57
CA GLU A 14 9.51 -29.80 50.24
C GLU A 14 9.32 -28.69 49.18
N PRO A 15 9.88 -28.85 47.97
CA PRO A 15 9.71 -27.89 46.90
C PRO A 15 8.32 -28.06 46.27
N ALA A 16 7.43 -27.09 46.50
CA ALA A 16 6.20 -26.97 45.73
C ALA A 16 6.54 -26.55 44.28
N THR A 17 6.46 -27.49 43.35
CA THR A 17 6.40 -27.23 41.91
C THR A 17 5.17 -26.39 41.61
N PRO A 18 5.28 -25.25 40.90
CA PRO A 18 4.10 -24.57 40.39
C PRO A 18 3.58 -25.39 39.20
N THR A 19 2.46 -26.08 39.43
CA THR A 19 1.59 -26.58 38.37
C THR A 19 1.07 -25.38 37.58
N HIS A 20 1.70 -25.06 36.45
CA HIS A 20 1.08 -24.23 35.43
C HIS A 20 0.05 -25.10 34.73
N ASP A 21 -1.19 -24.94 35.18
CA ASP A 21 -2.39 -25.43 34.56
C ASP A 21 -2.40 -24.98 33.09
N ALA A 22 -2.13 -25.94 32.20
CA ALA A 22 -2.31 -25.78 30.77
C ALA A 22 -3.82 -25.72 30.53
N SER A 23 -4.39 -24.53 30.66
CA SER A 23 -5.69 -24.20 30.10
C SER A 23 -5.58 -24.29 28.57
N GLN A 24 -5.82 -25.51 28.07
CA GLN A 24 -6.11 -25.78 26.68
C GLN A 24 -7.47 -25.13 26.38
N THR A 25 -7.45 -23.96 25.75
CA THR A 25 -8.62 -23.43 25.06
C THR A 25 -8.87 -24.34 23.85
N SER A 26 -9.77 -25.31 24.00
CA SER A 26 -10.29 -26.07 22.88
C SER A 26 -11.08 -25.13 21.96
N ALA A 27 -10.48 -24.72 20.85
CA ALA A 27 -11.14 -23.93 19.81
C ALA A 27 -12.33 -24.72 19.23
N ASP A 28 -13.46 -24.05 19.04
CA ASP A 28 -14.62 -24.62 18.34
C ASP A 28 -14.24 -24.84 16.85
N PRO A 29 -14.28 -26.09 16.34
CA PRO A 29 -13.87 -26.39 14.98
C PRO A 29 -14.69 -25.65 13.91
N SER A 30 -15.93 -25.22 14.22
CA SER A 30 -16.74 -24.42 13.30
C SER A 30 -16.25 -22.97 13.19
N ALA A 31 -15.68 -22.41 14.26
CA ALA A 31 -15.11 -21.06 14.24
C ALA A 31 -13.78 -21.02 13.45
N GLU A 32 -12.95 -22.05 13.58
CA GLU A 32 -11.70 -22.17 12.80
C GLU A 32 -11.98 -22.34 11.30
N GLN A 33 -13.01 -23.10 10.92
CA GLN A 33 -13.42 -23.24 9.52
C GLN A 33 -13.91 -21.92 8.92
N GLY A 34 -14.71 -21.15 9.66
CA GLY A 34 -15.15 -19.82 9.23
C GLY A 34 -13.98 -18.84 9.06
N SER A 35 -13.02 -18.84 9.99
CA SER A 35 -11.83 -18.00 9.89
C SER A 35 -10.94 -18.35 8.70
N ASN A 36 -10.79 -19.64 8.39
CA ASN A 36 -9.99 -20.08 7.23
C ASN A 36 -10.65 -19.65 5.92
N ARG A 37 -11.97 -19.85 5.79
CA ARG A 37 -12.74 -19.42 4.62
C ARG A 37 -12.62 -17.92 4.36
N LEU A 38 -12.71 -17.10 5.40
CA LEU A 38 -12.54 -15.64 5.27
C LEU A 38 -11.12 -15.25 4.84
N SER A 39 -10.09 -15.94 5.36
CA SER A 39 -8.71 -15.71 4.92
C SER A 39 -8.52 -16.06 3.43
N GLU A 40 -9.06 -17.19 2.98
CA GLU A 40 -8.99 -17.56 1.56
C GLU A 40 -9.75 -16.57 0.67
N ALA A 41 -10.92 -16.10 1.11
CA ALA A 41 -11.70 -15.09 0.40
C ALA A 41 -10.94 -13.76 0.32
N TYR A 42 -10.29 -13.33 1.40
CA TYR A 42 -9.42 -12.15 1.41
C TYR A 42 -8.34 -12.24 0.33
N GLU A 43 -7.61 -13.36 0.26
CA GLU A 43 -6.57 -13.56 -0.75
C GLU A 43 -7.14 -13.50 -2.17
N ARG A 44 -8.29 -14.12 -2.41
CA ARG A 44 -8.95 -14.10 -3.73
C ARG A 44 -9.45 -12.72 -4.13
N ILE A 45 -9.93 -11.92 -3.18
CA ILE A 45 -10.37 -10.54 -3.44
C ILE A 45 -9.17 -9.68 -3.82
N VAL A 46 -8.09 -9.72 -3.03
CA VAL A 46 -6.89 -8.92 -3.34
C VAL A 46 -6.27 -9.37 -4.67
N ALA A 47 -6.25 -10.67 -4.95
CA ALA A 47 -5.77 -11.20 -6.23
C ALA A 47 -6.64 -10.80 -7.43
N ARG A 48 -7.88 -10.32 -7.23
CA ARG A 48 -8.74 -9.84 -8.33
C ARG A 48 -8.42 -8.43 -8.79
N PHE A 49 -7.63 -7.68 -8.04
CA PHE A 49 -7.11 -6.38 -8.44
C PHE A 49 -6.18 -6.43 -9.68
N ASN A 50 -6.05 -7.58 -10.34
CA ASN A 50 -5.29 -7.78 -11.55
C ASN A 50 -5.93 -7.07 -12.75
N ASN A 51 -5.22 -6.08 -13.32
CA ASN A 51 -5.20 -5.61 -14.71
C ASN A 51 -6.48 -5.67 -15.58
N ARG A 52 -7.67 -5.66 -14.99
CA ARG A 52 -8.96 -5.74 -15.71
C ARG A 52 -9.66 -4.39 -15.82
N SER A 53 -9.19 -3.37 -15.09
CA SER A 53 -9.72 -2.01 -15.13
C SER A 53 -8.64 -0.99 -15.50
N ASP A 54 -8.89 -0.22 -16.57
CA ASP A 54 -8.07 0.91 -17.04
C ASP A 54 -8.23 2.17 -16.16
N SER A 55 -9.17 2.18 -15.21
CA SER A 55 -9.37 3.34 -14.34
C SER A 55 -8.29 3.35 -13.25
N LEU A 56 -7.31 4.23 -13.44
CA LEU A 56 -6.22 4.43 -12.50
C LEU A 56 -6.67 5.14 -11.20
N SER A 57 -7.89 5.69 -11.15
CA SER A 57 -8.39 6.49 -10.03
C SER A 57 -8.75 5.68 -8.78
N ARG A 58 -8.81 6.39 -7.63
CA ARG A 58 -9.32 5.86 -6.36
C ARG A 58 -10.72 5.24 -6.49
N GLU A 59 -11.58 5.84 -7.30
CA GLU A 59 -12.94 5.35 -7.58
C GLU A 59 -12.89 4.01 -8.31
N GLY A 60 -12.00 3.89 -9.30
CA GLY A 60 -11.76 2.63 -10.02
C GLY A 60 -11.38 1.46 -9.13
N LEU A 61 -10.55 1.72 -8.11
CA LEU A 61 -10.16 0.70 -7.13
C LEU A 61 -11.31 0.28 -6.21
N GLN A 62 -12.21 1.21 -5.87
CA GLN A 62 -13.42 0.90 -5.09
C GLN A 62 -14.41 0.07 -5.91
N ASP A 63 -14.60 0.42 -7.18
CA ASP A 63 -15.44 -0.35 -8.11
C ASP A 63 -14.91 -1.77 -8.29
N GLU A 64 -13.58 -1.94 -8.35
CA GLU A 64 -12.94 -3.26 -8.47
C GLU A 64 -13.10 -4.09 -7.19
N LEU A 65 -13.04 -3.46 -6.01
CA LEU A 65 -13.34 -4.13 -4.73
C LEU A 65 -14.81 -4.56 -4.66
N ASP A 66 -15.73 -3.70 -5.11
CA ASP A 66 -17.15 -4.00 -5.19
C ASP A 66 -17.41 -5.20 -6.11
N GLU A 67 -16.81 -5.22 -7.28
CA GLU A 67 -16.93 -6.33 -8.23
C GLU A 67 -16.34 -7.62 -7.66
N ALA A 68 -15.17 -7.56 -7.01
CA ALA A 68 -14.54 -8.71 -6.38
C ALA A 68 -15.40 -9.30 -5.25
N LEU A 69 -16.01 -8.45 -4.41
CA LEU A 69 -16.91 -8.88 -3.34
C LEU A 69 -18.21 -9.46 -3.89
N SER A 70 -18.79 -8.85 -4.93
CA SER A 70 -19.98 -9.40 -5.60
C SER A 70 -19.69 -10.79 -6.17
N PHE A 71 -18.52 -10.96 -6.79
CA PHE A 71 -18.12 -12.26 -7.32
C PHE A 71 -17.98 -13.31 -6.22
N GLU A 72 -17.34 -12.97 -5.09
CA GLU A 72 -17.20 -13.93 -3.98
C GLU A 72 -18.57 -14.29 -3.38
N ALA A 73 -19.52 -13.36 -3.33
CA ALA A 73 -20.89 -13.64 -2.92
C ALA A 73 -21.65 -14.56 -3.90
N ASP A 74 -21.29 -14.55 -5.19
CA ASP A 74 -21.88 -15.42 -6.20
C ASP A 74 -21.26 -16.83 -6.18
N VAL A 75 -19.98 -16.96 -5.79
CA VAL A 75 -19.27 -18.25 -5.76
C VAL A 75 -19.45 -19.00 -4.45
N GLU A 76 -19.56 -18.29 -3.34
CA GLU A 76 -19.77 -18.87 -2.01
C GLU A 76 -20.92 -18.17 -1.27
N GLU A 77 -21.64 -18.92 -0.45
CA GLU A 77 -22.66 -18.35 0.46
C GLU A 77 -21.96 -17.62 1.63
N PHE A 78 -21.57 -16.37 1.39
CA PHE A 78 -21.19 -15.43 2.43
C PHE A 78 -22.41 -14.67 2.94
N THR A 79 -22.49 -14.50 4.24
CA THR A 79 -23.45 -13.59 4.85
C THR A 79 -23.07 -12.14 4.55
N ARG A 80 -24.06 -11.23 4.63
CA ARG A 80 -23.81 -9.79 4.46
C ARG A 80 -22.76 -9.26 5.44
N ASP A 81 -22.76 -9.77 6.67
CA ASP A 81 -21.83 -9.32 7.70
C ASP A 81 -20.40 -9.80 7.42
N GLU A 82 -20.22 -11.02 6.92
CA GLU A 82 -18.92 -11.53 6.46
C GLU A 82 -18.36 -10.71 5.29
N LEU A 83 -19.19 -10.38 4.29
CA LEU A 83 -18.77 -9.54 3.17
C LEU A 83 -18.39 -8.12 3.63
N ALA A 84 -19.11 -7.58 4.61
CA ALA A 84 -18.78 -6.27 5.19
C ALA A 84 -17.44 -6.30 5.93
N ILE A 85 -17.13 -7.40 6.62
CA ILE A 85 -15.83 -7.61 7.27
C ILE A 85 -14.71 -7.71 6.22
N LEU A 86 -14.89 -8.53 5.19
CA LEU A 86 -13.92 -8.69 4.10
C LEU A 86 -13.62 -7.35 3.42
N ARG A 87 -14.66 -6.57 3.10
CA ARG A 87 -14.52 -5.21 2.58
C ARG A 87 -13.64 -4.36 3.48
N ALA A 88 -13.98 -4.28 4.76
CA ALA A 88 -13.28 -3.42 5.71
C ALA A 88 -11.80 -3.79 5.83
N TRP A 89 -11.46 -5.07 5.80
CA TRP A 89 -10.07 -5.54 5.85
C TRP A 89 -9.30 -5.17 4.58
N VAL A 90 -9.85 -5.51 3.41
CA VAL A 90 -9.18 -5.24 2.12
C VAL A 90 -9.03 -3.74 1.90
N GLU A 91 -10.08 -2.95 2.13
CA GLU A 91 -10.04 -1.50 1.93
C GLU A 91 -8.98 -0.84 2.82
N ARG A 92 -8.91 -1.22 4.10
CA ARG A 92 -7.88 -0.72 5.02
C ARG A 92 -6.48 -1.05 4.51
N ASP A 93 -6.21 -2.32 4.20
CA ASP A 93 -4.86 -2.78 3.90
C ASP A 93 -4.35 -2.22 2.57
N VAL A 94 -5.23 -2.15 1.55
CA VAL A 94 -4.92 -1.53 0.25
C VAL A 94 -4.72 -0.02 0.39
N SER A 95 -5.55 0.65 1.21
CA SER A 95 -5.41 2.09 1.46
C SER A 95 -4.10 2.42 2.16
N GLU A 96 -3.73 1.65 3.19
CA GLU A 96 -2.45 1.81 3.89
C GLU A 96 -1.27 1.56 2.96
N PHE A 97 -1.34 0.52 2.11
CA PHE A 97 -0.29 0.24 1.15
C PHE A 97 -0.11 1.37 0.12
N ARG A 98 -1.21 1.86 -0.45
CA ARG A 98 -1.19 3.01 -1.38
C ARG A 98 -0.61 4.25 -0.71
N ARG A 99 -0.98 4.52 0.54
CA ARG A 99 -0.44 5.65 1.32
C ARG A 99 1.07 5.52 1.51
N TYR A 100 1.56 4.32 1.80
CA TYR A 100 2.98 4.05 1.92
C TYR A 100 3.73 4.35 0.61
N LEU A 101 3.21 3.91 -0.53
CA LEU A 101 3.83 4.17 -1.84
C LEU A 101 3.89 5.66 -2.19
N VAL A 102 2.78 6.40 -2.00
CA VAL A 102 2.73 7.86 -2.22
C VAL A 102 3.69 8.60 -1.27
N SER A 103 3.98 8.04 -0.10
CA SER A 103 4.91 8.63 0.88
C SER A 103 6.39 8.31 0.57
N GLY A 104 6.70 7.73 -0.59
CA GLY A 104 8.06 7.38 -1.01
C GLY A 104 8.49 5.95 -0.65
N GLY A 105 7.53 5.06 -0.38
CA GLY A 105 7.81 3.65 -0.12
C GLY A 105 8.40 2.94 -1.33
N GLU A 106 9.51 2.21 -1.15
CA GLU A 106 10.32 1.69 -2.26
C GLU A 106 9.85 0.34 -2.81
N SER A 107 9.17 -0.49 -2.00
CA SER A 107 8.77 -1.84 -2.42
C SER A 107 7.66 -2.46 -1.55
N LEU A 108 6.97 -3.45 -2.13
CA LEU A 108 6.01 -4.29 -1.41
C LEU A 108 6.64 -5.06 -0.24
N ALA A 109 7.86 -5.58 -0.41
CA ALA A 109 8.59 -6.27 0.65
C ALA A 109 8.87 -5.32 1.83
N GLY A 110 9.26 -4.08 1.53
CA GLY A 110 9.48 -3.03 2.53
C GLY A 110 8.21 -2.67 3.30
N PHE A 111 7.07 -2.59 2.62
CA PHE A 111 5.78 -2.36 3.27
C PHE A 111 5.39 -3.49 4.23
N LEU A 112 5.51 -4.74 3.78
CA LEU A 112 5.08 -5.90 4.56
C LEU A 112 6.08 -6.30 5.66
N GLY A 113 7.34 -5.91 5.53
CA GLY A 113 8.41 -6.29 6.46
C GLY A 113 8.76 -7.78 6.43
N ILE A 114 8.39 -8.49 5.36
CA ILE A 114 8.61 -9.93 5.17
C ILE A 114 9.11 -10.24 3.76
N ASP A 115 9.65 -11.44 3.59
CA ASP A 115 10.03 -11.96 2.28
C ASP A 115 8.79 -12.30 1.44
N LEU A 116 8.76 -11.85 0.19
CA LEU A 116 7.63 -12.06 -0.72
C LEU A 116 7.42 -13.53 -1.11
N SER A 117 8.41 -14.40 -0.91
CA SER A 117 8.27 -15.85 -1.08
C SER A 117 7.34 -16.49 -0.05
N MET A 118 7.05 -15.80 1.05
CA MET A 118 6.08 -16.25 2.06
C MET A 118 4.63 -15.98 1.65
N LEU A 119 4.40 -15.13 0.65
CA LEU A 119 3.07 -14.82 0.13
C LEU A 119 2.64 -15.89 -0.88
N SER A 120 1.34 -16.15 -0.95
CA SER A 120 0.79 -16.84 -2.10
C SER A 120 1.04 -16.03 -3.38
N ASP A 121 1.30 -16.71 -4.49
CA ASP A 121 1.59 -16.04 -5.77
C ASP A 121 0.44 -15.09 -6.20
N ARG A 122 -0.79 -15.46 -5.87
CA ARG A 122 -2.00 -14.68 -6.17
C ARG A 122 -2.05 -13.38 -5.38
N LEU A 123 -1.84 -13.46 -4.06
CA LEU A 123 -1.83 -12.28 -3.20
C LEU A 123 -0.70 -11.33 -3.60
N ARG A 124 0.49 -11.87 -3.90
CA ARG A 124 1.64 -11.09 -4.36
C ARG A 124 1.32 -10.33 -5.66
N GLN A 125 0.71 -11.00 -6.64
CA GLN A 125 0.36 -10.38 -7.93
C GLN A 125 -0.68 -9.26 -7.75
N GLY A 126 -1.72 -9.50 -6.94
CA GLY A 126 -2.74 -8.48 -6.65
C GLY A 126 -2.15 -7.22 -6.03
N LEU A 127 -1.29 -7.37 -5.02
CA LEU A 127 -0.62 -6.25 -4.37
C LEU A 127 0.35 -5.52 -5.31
N LEU A 128 1.12 -6.24 -6.14
CA LEU A 128 1.97 -5.59 -7.15
C LEU A 128 1.16 -4.78 -8.15
N SER A 129 -0.01 -5.27 -8.56
CA SER A 129 -0.88 -4.50 -9.47
C SER A 129 -1.41 -3.20 -8.84
N VAL A 130 -1.68 -3.19 -7.53
CA VAL A 130 -2.00 -1.95 -6.80
C VAL A 130 -0.80 -0.98 -6.80
N ALA A 131 0.42 -1.51 -6.64
CA ALA A 131 1.63 -0.71 -6.62
C ALA A 131 1.90 -0.02 -7.97
N ASP A 132 1.83 -0.79 -9.05
CA ASP A 132 2.05 -0.29 -10.41
C ASP A 132 1.08 0.85 -10.75
N ARG A 133 -0.21 0.68 -10.41
CA ARG A 133 -1.23 1.71 -10.64
C ARG A 133 -1.01 2.96 -9.81
N THR A 134 -0.60 2.81 -8.55
CA THR A 134 -0.27 3.96 -7.69
C THR A 134 0.89 4.77 -8.27
N ALA A 135 1.90 4.11 -8.84
CA ALA A 135 3.01 4.79 -9.50
C ALA A 135 2.56 5.55 -10.77
N LEU A 136 1.69 4.96 -11.59
CA LEU A 136 1.12 5.64 -12.77
C LEU A 136 0.28 6.86 -12.40
N ASP A 137 -0.50 6.77 -11.34
CA ASP A 137 -1.31 7.88 -10.82
C ASP A 137 -0.43 9.04 -10.35
N GLN A 138 0.66 8.73 -9.64
CA GLN A 138 1.64 9.71 -9.19
C GLN A 138 2.29 10.43 -10.39
N GLN A 139 2.70 9.66 -11.41
CA GLN A 139 3.27 10.21 -12.64
C GLN A 139 2.28 11.11 -13.39
N ARG A 140 1.02 10.69 -13.54
CA ARG A 140 -0.01 11.51 -14.18
C ARG A 140 -0.25 12.81 -13.42
N PHE A 141 -0.32 12.74 -12.10
CA PHE A 141 -0.50 13.92 -11.26
C PHE A 141 0.68 14.89 -11.37
N GLU A 142 1.91 14.39 -11.41
CA GLU A 142 3.10 15.20 -11.65
C GLU A 142 3.05 15.90 -13.01
N GLU A 143 2.67 15.18 -14.07
CA GLU A 143 2.47 15.76 -15.41
C GLU A 143 1.38 16.85 -15.40
N GLU A 144 0.23 16.60 -14.75
CA GLU A 144 -0.84 17.60 -14.63
C GLU A 144 -0.37 18.87 -13.92
N LEU A 145 0.45 18.75 -12.87
CA LEU A 145 1.05 19.89 -12.18
C LEU A 145 2.05 20.65 -13.07
N GLU A 146 2.84 19.93 -13.86
CA GLU A 146 3.77 20.54 -14.82
C GLU A 146 3.02 21.29 -15.93
N VAL A 147 1.96 20.68 -16.49
CA VAL A 147 1.06 21.32 -17.44
C VAL A 147 0.43 22.58 -16.83
N ALA A 148 -0.04 22.50 -15.58
CA ALA A 148 -0.65 23.64 -14.89
C ALA A 148 0.33 24.80 -14.61
N ARG A 149 1.64 24.52 -14.49
CA ARG A 149 2.69 25.52 -14.31
C ARG A 149 3.24 26.06 -15.63
N ALA A 150 3.00 25.38 -16.74
CA ALA A 150 3.58 25.72 -18.03
C ALA A 150 2.87 26.90 -18.68
N ASP A 151 3.65 27.89 -19.11
CA ASP A 151 3.17 28.96 -19.99
C ASP A 151 3.22 28.55 -21.47
N TYR A 152 4.09 27.57 -21.80
CA TYR A 152 4.43 27.17 -23.16
C TYR A 152 4.68 25.66 -23.29
N THR A 153 4.39 25.13 -24.48
CA THR A 153 4.64 23.72 -24.84
C THR A 153 5.57 23.61 -26.06
N GLU A 154 6.30 22.50 -26.17
CA GLU A 154 7.10 22.14 -27.34
C GLU A 154 6.31 22.33 -28.65
N GLY A 155 6.97 22.87 -29.66
CA GLY A 155 6.38 23.12 -30.98
C GLY A 155 5.75 24.50 -31.11
N GLU A 156 5.54 25.22 -30.01
CA GLU A 156 5.08 26.60 -30.06
C GLU A 156 6.17 27.55 -30.58
N VAL A 157 5.73 28.58 -31.31
CA VAL A 157 6.61 29.66 -31.77
C VAL A 157 6.69 30.72 -30.67
N VAL A 158 7.85 30.85 -30.03
CA VAL A 158 8.04 31.71 -28.87
C VAL A 158 8.88 32.94 -29.23
N ALA A 159 8.52 34.10 -28.68
CA ALA A 159 9.30 35.33 -28.82
C ALA A 159 10.63 35.23 -28.05
N PRO A 160 11.67 36.02 -28.43
CA PRO A 160 12.95 36.04 -27.72
C PRO A 160 12.79 36.26 -26.21
N GLY A 161 13.70 35.68 -25.43
CA GLY A 161 13.66 35.80 -23.98
C GLY A 161 14.27 34.60 -23.26
N ARG A 162 14.11 34.57 -21.93
CA ARG A 162 14.54 33.47 -21.07
C ARG A 162 13.34 32.63 -20.68
N MET A 163 13.50 31.32 -20.83
CA MET A 163 12.54 30.30 -20.45
C MET A 163 13.20 29.38 -19.42
N SER A 164 12.38 28.62 -18.70
CA SER A 164 12.83 27.55 -17.82
C SER A 164 12.02 26.29 -18.11
N CYS A 165 12.68 25.14 -18.18
CA CYS A 165 11.97 23.85 -18.16
C CYS A 165 11.23 23.73 -16.82
N VAL A 166 9.95 23.34 -16.84
CA VAL A 166 9.16 23.16 -15.60
C VAL A 166 9.55 21.90 -14.82
N HIS A 167 10.23 20.95 -15.48
CA HIS A 167 10.63 19.67 -14.89
C HIS A 167 12.02 19.71 -14.23
N CYS A 168 13.05 20.14 -14.97
CA CYS A 168 14.44 20.14 -14.48
C CYS A 168 15.02 21.54 -14.24
N GLU A 169 14.22 22.59 -14.38
CA GLU A 169 14.62 23.99 -14.18
C GLU A 169 15.75 24.49 -15.11
N HIS A 170 16.07 23.73 -16.16
CA HIS A 170 17.13 24.13 -17.10
C HIS A 170 16.76 25.43 -17.81
N PRO A 171 17.64 26.45 -17.79
CA PRO A 171 17.37 27.72 -18.45
C PRO A 171 17.56 27.60 -19.96
N VAL A 172 16.60 28.12 -20.73
CA VAL A 172 16.67 28.21 -22.20
C VAL A 172 16.64 29.67 -22.63
N ILE A 173 17.64 30.09 -23.41
CA ILE A 173 17.74 31.46 -23.93
C ILE A 173 17.37 31.46 -25.41
N LEU A 174 16.29 32.17 -25.75
CA LEU A 174 15.83 32.35 -27.12
C LEU A 174 16.33 33.71 -27.63
N HIS A 175 17.29 33.71 -28.56
CA HIS A 175 17.85 34.95 -29.14
C HIS A 175 16.96 35.55 -30.23
N TYR A 176 16.21 34.73 -30.94
CA TYR A 176 15.27 35.11 -31.98
C TYR A 176 13.98 34.29 -31.83
N ARG A 177 12.92 34.68 -32.55
CA ARG A 177 11.68 33.93 -32.59
C ARG A 177 11.94 32.56 -33.23
N GLN A 178 11.69 31.49 -32.50
CA GLN A 178 11.92 30.11 -32.96
C GLN A 178 10.87 29.17 -32.38
N LEU A 179 10.79 27.95 -32.94
CA LEU A 179 10.04 26.88 -32.30
C LEU A 179 10.74 26.46 -31.02
N LEU A 180 9.94 26.16 -30.00
CA LEU A 180 10.43 25.59 -28.76
C LEU A 180 10.71 24.09 -28.97
N GLU A 181 11.97 23.71 -28.85
CA GLU A 181 12.41 22.31 -28.89
C GLU A 181 12.26 21.66 -27.50
N PRO A 182 12.24 20.31 -27.40
CA PRO A 182 12.32 19.63 -26.12
C PRO A 182 13.54 20.09 -25.32
N CYS A 183 13.43 20.06 -24.00
CA CYS A 183 14.52 20.46 -23.12
C CYS A 183 15.76 19.62 -23.41
N HIS A 184 16.87 20.25 -23.80
CA HIS A 184 18.09 19.51 -24.15
C HIS A 184 18.76 18.78 -22.96
N GLN A 185 18.35 19.07 -21.72
CA GLN A 185 18.87 18.40 -20.53
C GLN A 185 18.07 17.14 -20.15
N CYS A 186 16.73 17.18 -20.23
CA CYS A 186 15.88 16.08 -19.75
C CYS A 186 14.89 15.53 -20.79
N GLY A 187 14.76 16.19 -21.95
CA GLY A 187 13.79 15.84 -22.99
C GLY A 187 12.35 16.33 -22.74
N HIS A 188 12.09 17.06 -21.66
CA HIS A 188 10.75 17.53 -21.32
C HIS A 188 10.18 18.56 -22.32
N ARG A 189 8.85 18.63 -22.38
CA ARG A 189 8.10 19.38 -23.39
C ARG A 189 7.39 20.65 -22.89
N TYR A 190 7.50 20.97 -21.60
CA TYR A 190 6.75 22.06 -20.97
C TYR A 190 7.71 23.10 -20.37
N PHE A 191 7.38 24.37 -20.55
CA PHE A 191 8.25 25.49 -20.18
C PHE A 191 7.45 26.65 -19.62
N GLN A 192 8.08 27.43 -18.74
CA GLN A 192 7.56 28.70 -18.22
C GLN A 192 8.50 29.84 -18.56
N ARG A 193 8.02 31.09 -18.56
CA ARG A 193 8.92 32.25 -18.69
C ARG A 193 9.74 32.41 -17.41
N ALA A 194 11.03 32.68 -17.56
CA ALA A 194 11.88 32.93 -16.40
C ALA A 194 11.54 34.31 -15.81
N GLY A 195 10.92 34.33 -14.62
CA GLY A 195 10.55 35.55 -13.89
C GLY A 195 9.05 35.90 -13.90
N SER A 196 8.18 34.99 -14.34
CA SER A 196 6.75 35.03 -14.00
C SER A 196 6.48 34.55 -12.57
#